data_AF-A0A959NL22-F1
#
_entry.id   AF-A0A959NL22-F1
#
_cell.length_a   1.000
_cell.length_b   1.000
_cell.length_c   1.000
_cell.angle_alpha   90.00
_cell.angle_beta   90.00
_cell.angle_gamma   90.00
#
_symmetry.space_group_name_H-M   'P 1'
#
loop_
_entity.id
_entity.type
_entity.pdbx_description
1 polymer ?
#
loop_
_entity_poly.entity_id
_entity_poly.type
_entity_poly.pdbx_seq_one_letter_code
_entity_poly.pdbx_strand_id
1 'polypeptide(L)'
;MGTFGKSFTREIGKNTGKWVSNKVFGDGHATPHKIIHARQREKARNEREEARNFREHQKQLERDRREREKEYAQREKEMAEREKQLMIDANNQEVHEHNNYITVIQSVHKDYSTEMNWEELLNREEPEYVKTSKELKDEITKYTNDYVDQQIELAKKNAKLSLARLIIGKLYTQKYGWMFKIASNQTFFAIIGLLCLMGALYAMSLDGFFKYFMLFISAVVFLGVYLIKKGASDYQIGVQLEENLEYLESNRQNWLEENLAEQDEAHKQYLLEKEDYKKMIDIAKGVVNKNSQSYTYALNFFNPFEDLKDYGSDISFNVNESVIAVDFYVHSEEVIPNSTKKILRKGLEVKEEPLPTSRFNEIYQDYVCSCILRISKEVFQLLPVIENVKVNAKGSIMNSSTGNFEEKTIVSVNINKQKLNELNFDLLDPSDSMANFNCNMSFSKNEGFKPVEELQVA
;
A
#
# COMPACT_ATOMS: atom_id res chain seq x y z
N MET A 1 36.77 -82.81 -45.07
CA MET A 1 38.21 -82.85 -45.47
C MET A 1 38.48 -81.62 -46.34
N GLY A 2 39.39 -80.68 -46.11
CA GLY A 2 40.41 -80.47 -45.09
C GLY A 2 41.14 -79.15 -45.35
N THR A 3 40.40 -78.07 -45.68
CA THR A 3 40.99 -76.81 -46.22
C THR A 3 40.42 -75.51 -45.64
N PHE A 4 39.20 -75.49 -45.08
CA PHE A 4 38.64 -74.26 -44.48
C PHE A 4 39.21 -73.99 -43.07
N GLY A 5 39.35 -75.04 -42.25
CA GLY A 5 39.97 -74.93 -40.92
C GLY A 5 41.40 -74.42 -40.99
N LYS A 6 42.21 -74.94 -41.93
CA LYS A 6 43.62 -74.55 -42.10
C LYS A 6 43.81 -73.14 -42.66
N SER A 7 42.90 -72.59 -43.47
CA SER A 7 43.00 -71.19 -43.90
C SER A 7 42.60 -70.24 -42.77
N PHE A 8 41.57 -70.60 -41.98
CA PHE A 8 41.10 -69.80 -40.86
C PHE A 8 42.11 -69.77 -39.69
N THR A 9 42.74 -70.90 -39.34
CA THR A 9 43.82 -70.88 -38.32
C THR A 9 45.07 -70.16 -38.82
N ARG A 10 45.34 -70.18 -40.14
CA ARG A 10 46.49 -69.47 -40.73
C ARG A 10 46.25 -67.97 -40.84
N GLU A 11 45.02 -67.53 -41.09
CA GLU A 11 44.63 -66.11 -41.04
C GLU A 11 44.55 -65.60 -39.61
N ILE A 12 43.97 -66.36 -38.68
CA ILE A 12 43.94 -65.98 -37.26
C ILE A 12 45.37 -65.94 -36.72
N GLY A 13 46.22 -66.93 -36.99
CA GLY A 13 47.62 -66.95 -36.54
C GLY A 13 48.49 -65.84 -37.15
N LYS A 14 48.26 -65.47 -38.42
CA LYS A 14 48.93 -64.32 -39.05
C LYS A 14 48.46 -62.99 -38.49
N ASN A 15 47.15 -62.82 -38.25
CA ASN A 15 46.60 -61.57 -37.75
C ASN A 15 46.82 -61.40 -36.23
N THR A 16 46.78 -62.48 -35.45
CA THR A 16 47.18 -62.46 -34.02
C THR A 16 48.69 -62.28 -33.86
N GLY A 17 49.52 -62.94 -34.68
CA GLY A 17 50.97 -62.70 -34.67
C GLY A 17 51.35 -61.26 -35.04
N LYS A 18 50.67 -60.67 -36.03
CA LYS A 18 50.88 -59.28 -36.44
C LYS A 18 50.38 -58.27 -35.39
N TRP A 19 49.28 -58.60 -34.71
CA TRP A 19 48.74 -57.79 -33.62
C TRP A 19 49.62 -57.85 -32.37
N VAL A 20 50.10 -59.03 -31.97
CA VAL A 20 51.04 -59.20 -30.85
C VAL A 20 52.39 -58.53 -31.18
N SER A 21 52.89 -58.65 -32.42
CA SER A 21 54.11 -57.97 -32.87
C SER A 21 54.00 -56.45 -32.82
N ASN A 22 52.90 -55.87 -33.31
CA ASN A 22 52.68 -54.41 -33.25
C ASN A 22 52.50 -53.90 -31.81
N LYS A 23 51.98 -54.73 -30.91
CA LYS A 23 51.76 -54.38 -29.51
C LYS A 23 53.00 -54.54 -28.63
N VAL A 24 53.94 -55.42 -28.99
CA VAL A 24 55.18 -55.69 -28.24
C VAL A 24 56.37 -54.85 -28.73
N PHE A 25 56.48 -54.56 -30.04
CA PHE A 25 57.65 -53.88 -30.61
C PHE A 25 57.44 -52.42 -31.04
N GLY A 26 56.19 -51.94 -31.13
CA GLY A 26 55.88 -50.60 -31.66
C GLY A 26 56.27 -50.42 -33.14
N ASP A 27 55.74 -49.38 -33.80
CA ASP A 27 55.92 -49.17 -35.25
C ASP A 27 57.28 -48.51 -35.62
N GLY A 28 58.39 -48.97 -35.03
CA GLY A 28 59.73 -48.40 -35.25
C GLY A 28 60.40 -48.73 -36.60
N HIS A 29 59.81 -49.60 -37.43
CA HIS A 29 60.40 -50.09 -38.70
C HIS A 29 59.57 -49.81 -39.96
N ALA A 30 58.57 -48.92 -39.91
CA ALA A 30 57.80 -48.56 -41.10
C ALA A 30 58.56 -47.55 -42.00
N THR A 31 58.50 -47.74 -43.33
CA THR A 31 59.13 -46.85 -44.31
C THR A 31 58.63 -45.40 -44.11
N PRO A 32 59.50 -44.37 -44.09
CA PRO A 32 59.12 -42.99 -43.76
C PRO A 32 57.89 -42.48 -44.50
N HIS A 33 57.75 -42.84 -45.78
CA HIS A 33 56.61 -42.48 -46.63
C HIS A 33 55.26 -43.00 -46.09
N LYS A 34 55.21 -44.22 -45.55
CA LYS A 34 53.96 -44.84 -45.05
C LYS A 34 53.51 -44.23 -43.73
N ILE A 35 54.44 -43.84 -42.86
CA ILE A 35 54.18 -43.11 -41.61
C ILE A 35 53.69 -41.69 -41.91
N ILE A 36 54.28 -41.01 -42.89
CA ILE A 36 53.87 -39.67 -43.33
C ILE A 36 52.44 -39.70 -43.90
N HIS A 37 52.10 -40.65 -44.77
CA HIS A 37 50.74 -40.80 -45.31
C HIS A 37 49.70 -41.16 -44.25
N ALA A 38 50.03 -42.01 -43.28
CA ALA A 38 49.14 -42.32 -42.16
C ALA A 38 48.89 -41.08 -41.28
N ARG A 39 49.95 -40.34 -40.94
CA ARG A 39 49.87 -39.09 -40.17
C ARG A 39 49.12 -37.99 -40.93
N GLN A 40 49.28 -37.90 -42.25
CA GLN A 40 48.51 -36.98 -43.11
C GLN A 40 47.03 -37.37 -43.17
N ARG A 41 46.69 -38.67 -43.21
CA ARG A 41 45.30 -39.16 -43.15
C ARG A 41 44.66 -38.92 -41.79
N GLU A 42 45.40 -39.10 -40.69
CA GLU A 42 44.93 -38.76 -39.34
C GLU A 42 44.73 -37.25 -39.18
N LYS A 43 45.67 -36.42 -39.64
CA LYS A 43 45.49 -34.96 -39.68
C LYS A 43 44.25 -34.57 -40.49
N ALA A 44 44.09 -35.10 -41.71
CA ALA A 44 42.91 -34.84 -42.53
C ALA A 44 41.61 -35.37 -41.90
N ARG A 45 41.67 -36.42 -41.07
CA ARG A 45 40.51 -36.92 -40.32
C ARG A 45 40.17 -35.99 -39.15
N ASN A 46 41.17 -35.56 -38.37
CA ASN A 46 40.98 -34.59 -37.29
C ASN A 46 40.45 -33.26 -37.83
N GLU A 47 41.02 -32.75 -38.92
CA GLU A 47 40.54 -31.53 -39.59
C GLU A 47 39.09 -31.67 -40.08
N ARG A 48 38.68 -32.86 -40.57
CA ARG A 48 37.28 -33.13 -40.95
C ARG A 48 36.35 -33.24 -39.74
N GLU A 49 36.80 -33.83 -38.65
CA GLU A 49 36.04 -33.92 -37.39
C GLU A 49 35.89 -32.54 -36.75
N GLU A 50 36.94 -31.73 -36.72
CA GLU A 50 36.91 -30.31 -36.30
C GLU A 50 35.98 -29.48 -37.20
N ALA A 51 36.05 -29.63 -38.52
CA ALA A 51 35.16 -28.93 -39.45
C ALA A 51 33.69 -29.34 -39.28
N ARG A 52 33.40 -30.62 -38.95
CA ARG A 52 32.05 -31.09 -38.62
C ARG A 52 31.56 -30.48 -37.31
N ASN A 53 32.37 -30.55 -36.25
CA ASN A 53 32.04 -30.00 -34.94
C ASN A 53 31.81 -28.48 -35.03
N PHE A 54 32.66 -27.77 -35.77
CA PHE A 54 32.48 -26.34 -36.03
C PHE A 54 31.16 -26.04 -36.76
N ARG A 55 30.83 -26.83 -37.78
CA ARG A 55 29.56 -26.68 -38.54
C ARG A 55 28.34 -27.01 -37.67
N GLU A 56 28.41 -28.01 -36.81
CA GLU A 56 27.34 -28.36 -35.87
C GLU A 56 27.16 -27.28 -34.81
N HIS A 57 28.25 -26.77 -34.25
CA HIS A 57 28.23 -25.65 -33.31
C HIS A 57 27.66 -24.38 -33.94
N GLN A 58 28.04 -24.03 -35.17
CA GLN A 58 27.46 -22.92 -35.94
C GLN A 58 25.95 -23.12 -36.15
N LYS A 59 25.50 -24.33 -36.47
CA LYS A 59 24.06 -24.64 -36.59
C LYS A 59 23.31 -24.53 -35.26
N GLN A 60 23.93 -24.94 -34.15
CA GLN A 60 23.35 -24.78 -32.81
C GLN A 60 23.20 -23.31 -32.46
N LEU A 61 24.27 -22.51 -32.61
CA LEU A 61 24.24 -21.07 -32.37
C LEU A 61 23.15 -20.37 -33.21
N GLU A 62 22.98 -20.75 -34.47
CA GLU A 62 21.93 -20.19 -35.33
C GLU A 62 20.52 -20.59 -34.88
N ARG A 63 20.32 -21.84 -34.41
CA ARG A 63 19.04 -22.30 -33.84
C ARG A 63 18.69 -21.54 -32.56
N ASP A 64 19.64 -21.46 -31.63
CA ASP A 64 19.48 -20.74 -30.36
C ASP A 64 19.17 -19.26 -30.62
N ARG A 65 19.79 -18.65 -31.64
CA ARG A 65 19.50 -17.27 -32.04
C ARG A 65 18.04 -17.13 -32.52
N ARG A 66 17.58 -18.02 -33.40
CA ARG A 66 16.19 -18.01 -33.92
C ARG A 66 15.15 -18.29 -32.83
N GLU A 67 15.46 -19.18 -31.88
CA GLU A 67 14.59 -19.45 -30.74
C GLU A 67 14.47 -18.24 -29.83
N ARG A 68 15.60 -17.61 -29.47
CA ARG A 68 15.58 -16.33 -28.74
C ARG A 68 14.81 -15.25 -29.49
N GLU A 69 15.05 -15.06 -30.78
CA GLU A 69 14.32 -14.08 -31.61
C GLU A 69 12.80 -14.33 -31.58
N LYS A 70 12.35 -15.59 -31.64
CA LYS A 70 10.92 -15.95 -31.51
C LYS A 70 10.36 -15.68 -30.12
N GLU A 71 11.10 -16.04 -29.07
CA GLU A 71 10.69 -15.77 -27.69
C GLU A 71 10.58 -14.27 -27.43
N TYR A 72 11.54 -13.47 -27.91
CA TYR A 72 11.49 -12.01 -27.83
C TYR A 72 10.27 -11.46 -28.56
N ALA A 73 10.04 -11.89 -29.81
CA ALA A 73 8.88 -11.45 -30.59
C ALA A 73 7.54 -11.87 -29.96
N GLN A 74 7.48 -13.04 -29.32
CA GLN A 74 6.29 -13.47 -28.60
C GLN A 74 6.04 -12.63 -27.35
N ARG A 75 7.08 -12.39 -26.53
CA ARG A 75 6.97 -11.51 -25.35
C ARG A 75 6.58 -10.09 -25.74
N GLU A 76 7.14 -9.57 -26.83
CA GLU A 76 6.79 -8.25 -27.34
C GLU A 76 5.31 -8.17 -27.76
N LYS A 77 4.78 -9.20 -28.44
CA LYS A 77 3.35 -9.30 -28.76
C LYS A 77 2.48 -9.39 -27.51
N GLU A 78 2.84 -10.23 -26.54
CA GLU A 78 2.10 -10.38 -25.28
C GLU A 78 2.12 -9.10 -24.44
N MET A 79 3.21 -8.32 -24.50
CA MET A 79 3.29 -7.01 -23.88
C MET A 79 2.39 -6.01 -24.61
N ALA A 80 2.46 -5.94 -25.94
CA ALA A 80 1.62 -5.05 -26.75
C ALA A 80 0.11 -5.36 -26.60
N GLU A 81 -0.27 -6.63 -26.50
CA GLU A 81 -1.66 -7.04 -26.21
C GLU A 81 -2.10 -6.62 -24.81
N ARG A 82 -1.24 -6.78 -23.80
CA ARG A 82 -1.52 -6.31 -22.43
C ARG A 82 -1.65 -4.80 -22.35
N GLU A 83 -0.74 -4.06 -22.97
CA GLU A 83 -0.81 -2.60 -23.04
C GLU A 83 -2.08 -2.13 -23.73
N LYS A 84 -2.44 -2.77 -24.85
CA LYS A 84 -3.70 -2.50 -25.56
C LYS A 84 -4.93 -2.77 -24.67
N GLN A 85 -4.93 -3.87 -23.93
CA GLN A 85 -6.04 -4.20 -23.03
C GLN A 85 -6.15 -3.20 -21.88
N LEU A 86 -5.02 -2.86 -21.23
CA LEU A 86 -4.98 -1.84 -20.19
C LEU A 86 -5.48 -0.48 -20.70
N MET A 87 -5.11 -0.10 -21.93
CA MET A 87 -5.62 1.13 -22.55
C MET A 87 -7.12 1.09 -22.78
N ILE A 88 -7.66 -0.04 -23.26
CA ILE A 88 -9.11 -0.22 -23.43
C ILE A 88 -9.84 -0.11 -22.09
N ASP A 89 -9.32 -0.77 -21.05
CA ASP A 89 -9.92 -0.77 -19.72
C ASP A 89 -9.90 0.64 -19.10
N ALA A 90 -8.78 1.36 -19.23
CA ALA A 90 -8.66 2.76 -18.81
C ALA A 90 -9.65 3.67 -19.55
N ASN A 91 -9.75 3.55 -20.88
CA ASN A 91 -10.70 4.33 -21.68
C ASN A 91 -12.17 4.02 -21.31
N ASN A 92 -12.49 2.75 -21.06
CA ASN A 92 -13.82 2.35 -20.63
C ASN A 92 -14.16 2.93 -19.25
N GLN A 93 -13.20 2.89 -18.33
CA GLN A 93 -13.35 3.45 -16.99
C GLN A 93 -13.55 4.98 -17.05
N GLU A 94 -12.75 5.70 -17.84
CA GLU A 94 -12.88 7.15 -18.01
C GLU A 94 -14.27 7.53 -18.55
N VAL A 95 -14.75 6.82 -19.57
CA VAL A 95 -16.08 7.06 -20.16
C VAL A 95 -17.19 6.71 -19.17
N HIS A 96 -17.01 5.63 -18.39
CA HIS A 96 -17.95 5.22 -17.37
C HIS A 96 -18.04 6.27 -16.25
N GLU A 97 -16.92 6.70 -15.69
CA GLU A 97 -16.85 7.71 -14.61
C GLU A 97 -17.50 9.02 -15.04
N HIS A 98 -17.18 9.51 -16.25
CA HIS A 98 -17.76 10.74 -16.80
C HIS A 98 -19.29 10.68 -16.92
N ASN A 99 -19.82 9.56 -17.43
CA ASN A 99 -21.27 9.41 -17.60
C ASN A 99 -21.98 9.06 -16.30
N ASN A 100 -21.33 8.33 -15.40
CA ASN A 100 -21.85 8.00 -14.07
C ASN A 100 -22.03 9.28 -13.24
N TYR A 101 -21.10 10.23 -13.33
CA TYR A 101 -21.20 11.50 -12.63
C TYR A 101 -22.51 12.25 -12.97
N ILE A 102 -22.92 12.29 -14.24
CA ILE A 102 -24.22 12.87 -14.66
C ILE A 102 -25.39 12.17 -13.96
N THR A 103 -25.31 10.85 -13.82
CA THR A 103 -26.35 10.07 -13.13
C THR A 103 -26.37 10.36 -11.63
N VAL A 104 -25.20 10.52 -11.01
CA VAL A 104 -25.07 10.86 -9.59
C VAL A 104 -25.69 12.23 -9.31
N ILE A 105 -25.36 13.28 -10.07
CA ILE A 105 -25.91 14.61 -9.84
C ILE A 105 -27.43 14.68 -10.04
N GLN A 106 -27.99 13.87 -10.95
CA GLN A 106 -29.45 13.77 -11.15
C GLN A 106 -30.15 12.94 -10.07
N SER A 107 -29.40 12.19 -9.26
CA SER A 107 -29.95 11.29 -8.22
C SER A 107 -29.55 11.68 -6.79
N VAL A 108 -28.98 12.88 -6.58
CA VAL A 108 -28.61 13.40 -5.26
C VAL A 108 -29.73 13.24 -4.23
N HIS A 109 -30.99 13.55 -4.59
CA HIS A 109 -32.18 13.38 -3.73
C HIS A 109 -32.35 12.00 -3.08
N LYS A 110 -31.73 10.94 -3.63
CA LYS A 110 -31.85 9.56 -3.13
C LYS A 110 -30.95 9.28 -1.94
N ASP A 111 -29.82 9.96 -1.84
CA ASP A 111 -28.96 9.89 -0.68
C ASP A 111 -29.55 10.81 0.38
N TYR A 112 -29.80 10.35 1.60
CA TYR A 112 -30.14 11.21 2.75
C TYR A 112 -29.98 10.55 4.09
N SER A 113 -29.74 11.39 5.09
CA SER A 113 -29.60 11.00 6.48
C SER A 113 -30.86 10.31 7.01
N THR A 114 -30.70 9.53 8.08
CA THR A 114 -31.84 8.97 8.80
C THR A 114 -32.45 9.99 9.75
N GLU A 115 -33.74 9.85 10.07
CA GLU A 115 -34.44 10.78 10.95
C GLU A 115 -33.75 10.85 12.31
N MET A 116 -33.48 12.08 12.77
CA MET A 116 -32.79 12.37 14.02
C MET A 116 -33.72 12.10 15.21
N ASN A 117 -33.33 11.14 16.05
CA ASN A 117 -34.02 10.86 17.31
C ASN A 117 -33.46 11.73 18.44
N TRP A 118 -34.02 12.92 18.60
CA TRP A 118 -33.60 13.86 19.66
C TRP A 118 -33.84 13.33 21.07
N GLU A 119 -34.86 12.49 21.30
CA GLU A 119 -35.11 11.88 22.61
C GLU A 119 -34.02 10.86 22.97
N GLU A 120 -33.54 10.09 22.00
CA GLU A 120 -32.41 9.18 22.20
C GLU A 120 -31.13 9.94 22.54
N LEU A 121 -30.86 11.07 21.87
CA LEU A 121 -29.72 11.93 22.19
C LEU A 121 -29.78 12.46 23.62
N LEU A 122 -30.97 12.84 24.12
CA LEU A 122 -31.15 13.30 25.50
C LEU A 122 -30.91 12.20 26.55
N ASN A 123 -31.09 10.94 26.17
CA ASN A 123 -30.89 9.78 27.04
C ASN A 123 -29.48 9.20 26.96
N ARG A 124 -28.60 9.75 26.11
CA ARG A 124 -27.19 9.33 26.07
C ARG A 124 -26.48 9.69 27.37
N GLU A 125 -25.55 8.83 27.76
CA GLU A 125 -24.68 9.09 28.90
C GLU A 125 -23.58 10.09 28.53
N GLU A 126 -23.14 10.87 29.52
CA GLU A 126 -22.00 11.79 29.35
C GLU A 126 -20.72 10.99 29.06
N PRO A 127 -19.82 11.49 28.19
CA PRO A 127 -18.52 10.84 27.96
C PRO A 127 -17.78 10.54 29.27
N GLU A 128 -17.21 9.34 29.36
CA GLU A 128 -16.47 8.92 30.54
C GLU A 128 -15.24 9.80 30.77
N TYR A 129 -14.96 10.10 32.04
CA TYR A 129 -13.82 10.92 32.39
C TYR A 129 -12.50 10.24 32.03
N VAL A 130 -11.75 10.84 31.11
CA VAL A 130 -10.36 10.45 30.83
C VAL A 130 -9.46 11.15 31.83
N LYS A 131 -8.67 10.39 32.59
CA LYS A 131 -7.70 10.93 33.55
C LYS A 131 -6.56 11.68 32.87
N THR A 132 -5.92 12.61 33.58
CA THR A 132 -4.75 13.33 33.07
C THR A 132 -3.46 12.51 33.17
N SER A 133 -2.42 12.86 32.41
CA SER A 133 -1.08 12.23 32.55
C SER A 133 -0.53 12.35 33.98
N LYS A 134 -0.87 13.44 34.70
CA LYS A 134 -0.46 13.66 36.09
C LYS A 134 -1.09 12.67 37.05
N GLU A 135 -2.36 12.33 36.84
CA GLU A 135 -3.09 11.38 37.67
C GLU A 135 -2.65 9.94 37.41
N LEU A 136 -2.32 9.62 36.16
CA LEU A 136 -1.85 8.30 35.75
C LEU A 136 -0.34 8.15 35.74
N LYS A 137 0.42 9.14 36.24
CA LYS A 137 1.88 9.18 36.13
C LYS A 137 2.54 7.91 36.66
N ASP A 138 2.14 7.45 37.84
CA ASP A 138 2.73 6.27 38.47
C ASP A 138 2.38 4.98 37.70
N GLU A 139 1.14 4.88 37.21
CA GLU A 139 0.67 3.75 36.41
C GLU A 139 1.37 3.67 35.05
N ILE A 140 1.48 4.80 34.35
CA ILE A 140 2.20 4.91 33.07
C ILE A 140 3.69 4.64 33.26
N THR A 141 4.30 5.20 34.31
CA THR A 141 5.72 4.94 34.63
C THR A 141 5.96 3.46 34.86
N LYS A 142 5.08 2.80 35.64
CA LYS A 142 5.16 1.37 35.88
C LYS A 142 4.99 0.58 34.59
N TYR A 143 3.97 0.89 33.78
CA TYR A 143 3.72 0.23 32.51
C TYR A 143 4.91 0.33 31.55
N THR A 144 5.44 1.54 31.35
CA THR A 144 6.61 1.75 30.49
C THR A 144 7.81 0.96 31.01
N ASN A 145 8.06 0.99 32.33
CA ASN A 145 9.17 0.25 32.90
C ASN A 145 9.04 -1.26 32.74
N ASP A 146 7.87 -1.80 33.05
CA ASP A 146 7.56 -3.23 32.92
C ASP A 146 7.72 -3.67 31.45
N TYR A 147 7.28 -2.84 30.50
CA TYR A 147 7.44 -3.10 29.06
C TYR A 147 8.92 -3.16 28.66
N VAL A 148 9.73 -2.15 29.02
CA VAL A 148 11.15 -2.13 28.67
C VAL A 148 11.89 -3.31 29.31
N ASP A 149 11.58 -3.62 30.56
CA ASP A 149 12.19 -4.74 31.28
C ASP A 149 11.86 -6.09 30.61
N GLN A 150 10.61 -6.28 30.17
CA GLN A 150 10.23 -7.45 29.38
C GLN A 150 10.98 -7.53 28.05
N GLN A 151 11.15 -6.42 27.33
CA GLN A 151 11.93 -6.41 26.08
C GLN A 151 13.41 -6.76 26.32
N ILE A 152 13.99 -6.24 27.41
CA ILE A 152 15.34 -6.57 27.85
C ILE A 152 15.47 -8.08 28.15
N GLU A 153 14.51 -8.67 28.85
CA GLU A 153 14.51 -10.11 29.13
C GLU A 153 14.38 -10.96 27.86
N LEU A 154 13.50 -10.56 26.94
CA LEU A 154 13.34 -11.22 25.64
C LEU A 154 14.63 -11.15 24.81
N ALA A 155 15.28 -9.99 24.75
CA ALA A 155 16.56 -9.82 24.07
C ALA A 155 17.64 -10.75 24.66
N LYS A 156 17.74 -10.81 25.99
CA LYS A 156 18.67 -11.72 26.69
C LYS A 156 18.39 -13.19 26.41
N LYS A 157 17.12 -13.60 26.35
CA LYS A 157 16.70 -14.97 26.05
C LYS A 157 16.99 -15.36 24.60
N ASN A 158 16.81 -14.43 23.66
CA ASN A 158 17.03 -14.67 22.24
C ASN A 158 18.52 -14.72 21.87
N ALA A 159 19.38 -14.07 22.64
CA ALA A 159 20.83 -14.19 22.54
C ALA A 159 21.30 -15.57 23.04
N LYS A 160 21.12 -16.62 22.20
CA LYS A 160 21.54 -18.01 22.44
C LYS A 160 23.08 -18.15 22.47
N LEU A 161 23.72 -17.61 23.50
CA LEU A 161 25.17 -17.60 23.66
C LEU A 161 25.68 -18.94 24.22
N SER A 162 26.85 -19.40 23.74
CA SER A 162 27.44 -20.65 24.19
C SER A 162 28.03 -20.54 25.60
N LEU A 163 28.38 -21.70 26.19
CA LEU A 163 29.04 -21.77 27.50
C LEU A 163 30.38 -21.02 27.57
N ALA A 164 31.01 -20.70 26.42
CA ALA A 164 32.21 -19.86 26.38
C ALA A 164 31.95 -18.47 26.99
N ARG A 165 30.72 -17.94 26.84
CA ARG A 165 30.30 -16.66 27.44
C ARG A 165 30.49 -16.63 28.96
N LEU A 166 30.33 -17.74 29.68
CA LEU A 166 30.51 -17.75 31.14
C LEU A 166 31.96 -17.43 31.55
N ILE A 167 32.93 -17.74 30.69
CA ILE A 167 34.36 -17.54 30.97
C ILE A 167 34.87 -16.24 30.36
N ILE A 168 34.50 -15.95 29.11
CA ILE A 168 35.03 -14.81 28.34
C ILE A 168 33.98 -13.76 27.97
N GLY A 169 32.75 -13.85 28.49
CA GLY A 169 31.65 -12.96 28.10
C GLY A 169 31.85 -11.50 28.46
N LYS A 170 32.63 -11.18 29.50
CA LYS A 170 33.05 -9.80 29.81
C LYS A 170 33.96 -9.18 28.73
N LEU A 171 34.50 -10.00 27.82
CA LEU A 171 35.29 -9.55 26.68
C LEU A 171 34.41 -9.26 25.44
N TYR A 172 33.10 -9.53 25.47
CA TYR A 172 32.19 -9.30 24.33
C TYR A 172 31.75 -7.84 24.18
N THR A 173 32.68 -6.92 24.39
CA THR A 173 32.50 -5.48 24.15
C THR A 173 33.25 -5.09 22.89
N GLN A 174 32.80 -4.05 22.19
CA GLN A 174 33.43 -3.57 20.94
C GLN A 174 34.95 -3.31 21.08
N LYS A 175 35.39 -2.86 22.26
CA LYS A 175 36.81 -2.62 22.63
C LYS A 175 37.74 -3.81 22.38
N TYR A 176 37.24 -5.04 22.51
CA TYR A 176 38.04 -6.27 22.45
C TYR A 176 37.87 -7.05 21.13
N GLY A 177 37.15 -6.50 20.15
CA GLY A 177 36.88 -7.18 18.87
C GLY A 177 38.12 -7.63 18.11
N TRP A 178 39.24 -6.94 18.30
CA TRP A 178 40.53 -7.34 17.73
C TRP A 178 40.97 -8.75 18.16
N MET A 179 40.73 -9.16 19.41
CA MET A 179 41.11 -10.49 19.91
C MET A 179 40.32 -11.60 19.20
N PHE A 180 39.02 -11.38 18.99
CA PHE A 180 38.15 -12.35 18.32
C PHE A 180 38.47 -12.46 16.83
N LYS A 181 38.76 -11.34 16.16
CA LYS A 181 39.18 -11.30 14.75
C LYS A 181 40.51 -12.03 14.52
N ILE A 182 41.44 -11.90 15.47
CA ILE A 182 42.74 -12.57 15.41
C ILE A 182 42.59 -14.07 15.73
N ALA A 183 41.87 -14.43 16.80
CA ALA A 183 41.67 -15.82 17.20
C ALA A 183 40.82 -16.64 16.20
N SER A 184 39.92 -16.00 15.45
CA SER A 184 39.14 -16.64 14.38
C SER A 184 39.97 -16.96 13.13
N ASN A 185 41.14 -16.33 12.95
CA ASN A 185 42.02 -16.60 11.83
C ASN A 185 42.67 -17.99 11.98
N GLN A 186 42.45 -18.89 11.00
CA GLN A 186 42.95 -20.26 11.05
C GLN A 186 44.47 -20.35 11.11
N THR A 187 45.19 -19.47 10.40
CA THR A 187 46.65 -19.49 10.38
C THR A 187 47.23 -19.08 11.73
N PHE A 188 46.68 -18.03 12.35
CA PHE A 188 47.07 -17.57 13.67
C PHE A 188 46.85 -18.65 14.74
N PHE A 189 45.69 -19.31 14.72
CA PHE A 189 45.39 -20.38 15.66
C PHE A 189 46.36 -21.57 15.50
N ALA A 190 46.72 -21.92 14.26
CA ALA A 190 47.69 -22.98 13.99
C ALA A 190 49.10 -22.63 14.50
N ILE A 191 49.54 -21.38 14.29
CA ILE A 191 50.83 -20.88 14.77
C ILE A 191 50.89 -20.93 16.30
N ILE A 192 49.86 -20.45 16.99
CA ILE A 192 49.79 -20.50 18.46
C ILE A 192 49.77 -21.94 18.97
N GLY A 193 49.00 -22.82 18.33
CA GLY A 193 48.98 -24.23 18.68
C GLY A 193 50.37 -24.86 18.57
N LEU A 194 51.11 -24.55 17.49
CA LEU A 194 52.47 -25.03 17.28
C LEU A 194 53.45 -24.45 18.31
N LEU A 195 53.34 -23.16 18.64
CA LEU A 195 54.16 -22.52 19.68
C LEU A 195 53.91 -23.12 21.07
N CYS A 196 52.65 -23.38 21.43
CA CYS A 196 52.30 -24.02 22.70
C CYS A 196 52.81 -25.47 22.75
N LEU A 197 52.77 -26.19 21.62
CA LEU A 197 53.32 -27.53 21.50
C LEU A 197 54.85 -27.51 21.65
N MET A 198 55.54 -26.58 20.99
CA MET A 198 56.99 -26.38 21.16
C MET A 198 57.35 -26.01 22.61
N GLY A 199 56.57 -25.16 23.26
CA GLY A 199 56.74 -24.80 24.68
C GLY A 199 56.58 -26.01 25.61
N ALA A 200 55.61 -26.88 25.34
CA ALA A 200 55.41 -28.11 26.08
C ALA A 200 56.55 -29.13 25.85
N LEU A 201 57.06 -29.24 24.62
CA LEU A 201 58.23 -30.05 24.31
C LEU A 201 59.49 -29.53 25.02
N TYR A 202 59.69 -28.21 25.01
CA TYR A 202 60.81 -27.56 25.71
C TYR A 202 60.75 -27.74 27.22
N ALA A 203 59.54 -27.74 27.80
CA ALA A 203 59.39 -28.02 29.22
C ALA A 203 59.89 -29.42 29.62
N MET A 204 59.91 -30.40 28.70
CA MET A 204 60.47 -31.72 28.96
C MET A 204 62.00 -31.73 29.10
N SER A 205 62.71 -30.71 28.61
CA SER A 205 64.15 -30.56 28.82
C SER A 205 64.53 -29.72 30.04
N LEU A 206 63.55 -29.27 30.84
CA LEU A 206 63.76 -28.55 32.09
C LEU A 206 63.51 -29.47 33.28
N ASP A 207 64.13 -29.15 34.43
CA ASP A 207 63.98 -29.90 35.67
C ASP A 207 63.26 -29.11 36.77
N GLY A 208 62.67 -29.83 37.72
CA GLY A 208 62.03 -29.24 38.90
C GLY A 208 60.81 -28.37 38.58
N PHE A 209 60.68 -27.25 39.28
CA PHE A 209 59.53 -26.33 39.18
C PHE A 209 59.28 -25.81 37.75
N PHE A 210 60.34 -25.48 37.01
CA PHE A 210 60.24 -24.83 35.70
C PHE A 210 59.58 -25.71 34.63
N LYS A 211 59.73 -27.04 34.70
CA LYS A 211 59.04 -28.00 33.84
C LYS A 211 57.53 -27.88 33.97
N TYR A 212 57.02 -27.98 35.19
CA TYR A 212 55.59 -27.92 35.47
C TYR A 212 55.02 -26.53 35.20
N PHE A 213 55.79 -25.48 35.51
CA PHE A 213 55.41 -24.10 35.23
C PHE A 213 55.25 -23.82 33.72
N MET A 214 56.22 -24.24 32.89
CA MET A 214 56.16 -24.04 31.44
C MET A 214 55.05 -24.87 30.77
N LEU A 215 54.83 -26.10 31.22
CA LEU A 215 53.70 -26.92 30.77
C LEU A 215 52.36 -26.27 31.12
N PHE A 216 52.23 -25.79 32.35
CA PHE A 216 51.01 -25.12 32.83
C PHE A 216 50.71 -23.86 32.01
N ILE A 217 51.71 -22.98 31.80
CA ILE A 217 51.54 -21.77 30.98
C ILE A 217 51.14 -22.12 29.55
N SER A 218 51.82 -23.09 28.92
CA SER A 218 51.51 -23.49 27.54
C SER A 218 50.07 -24.00 27.40
N ALA A 219 49.61 -24.78 28.39
CA ALA A 219 48.24 -25.26 28.44
C ALA A 219 47.22 -24.13 28.67
N VAL A 220 47.49 -23.21 29.60
CA VAL A 220 46.62 -22.06 29.90
C VAL A 220 46.50 -21.12 28.70
N VAL A 221 47.60 -20.81 28.01
CA VAL A 221 47.61 -19.96 26.82
C VAL A 221 46.83 -20.61 25.69
N PHE A 222 47.05 -21.90 25.42
CA PHE A 222 46.31 -22.63 24.39
C PHE A 222 44.81 -22.69 24.71
N LEU A 223 44.44 -22.98 25.97
CA LEU A 223 43.05 -22.99 26.43
C LEU A 223 42.40 -21.60 26.29
N GLY A 224 43.10 -20.53 26.66
CA GLY A 224 42.60 -19.16 26.51
C GLY A 224 42.30 -18.80 25.06
N VAL A 225 43.24 -19.07 24.15
CA VAL A 225 43.07 -18.79 22.71
C VAL A 225 41.99 -19.69 22.09
N TYR A 226 41.91 -20.96 22.51
CA TYR A 226 40.85 -21.88 22.10
C TYR A 226 39.46 -21.40 22.53
N LEU A 227 39.33 -20.91 23.78
CA LEU A 227 38.08 -20.33 24.28
C LEU A 227 37.68 -19.07 23.49
N ILE A 228 38.62 -18.16 23.20
CA ILE A 228 38.35 -16.96 22.39
C ILE A 228 37.90 -17.34 20.98
N LYS A 229 38.56 -18.33 20.34
CA LYS A 229 38.17 -18.84 19.03
C LYS A 229 36.77 -19.47 19.03
N LYS A 230 36.44 -20.26 20.06
CA LYS A 230 35.11 -20.87 20.20
C LYS A 230 34.02 -19.83 20.47
N GLY A 231 34.35 -18.77 21.21
CA GLY A 231 33.47 -17.64 21.47
C GLY A 231 33.45 -16.55 20.40
N ALA A 232 34.12 -16.72 19.26
CA ALA A 232 34.16 -15.71 18.20
C ALA A 232 32.80 -15.55 17.48
N SER A 233 32.00 -16.62 17.38
CA SER A 233 30.62 -16.54 16.90
C SER A 233 29.70 -15.82 17.90
N ASP A 234 29.94 -16.05 19.18
CA ASP A 234 29.17 -15.46 20.28
C ASP A 234 29.49 -13.98 20.49
N TYR A 235 30.69 -13.55 20.10
CA TYR A 235 31.11 -12.16 20.19
C TYR A 235 30.15 -11.22 19.43
N GLN A 236 29.79 -11.54 18.19
CA GLN A 236 28.86 -10.71 17.40
C GLN A 236 27.47 -10.62 18.05
N ILE A 237 26.96 -11.76 18.54
CA ILE A 237 25.68 -11.82 19.26
C ILE A 237 25.75 -11.03 20.57
N GLY A 238 26.88 -11.09 21.28
CA GLY A 238 27.13 -10.37 22.52
C GLY A 238 27.18 -8.86 22.35
N VAL A 239 27.89 -8.38 21.32
CA VAL A 239 27.94 -6.94 20.98
C VAL A 239 26.58 -6.43 20.56
N GLN A 240 25.86 -7.16 19.69
CA GLN A 240 24.51 -6.77 19.26
C GLN A 240 23.51 -6.76 20.44
N LEU A 241 23.65 -7.70 21.38
CA LEU A 241 22.86 -7.69 22.61
C LEU A 241 23.17 -6.46 23.46
N GLU A 242 24.44 -6.10 23.63
CA GLU A 242 24.86 -4.92 24.40
C GLU A 242 24.31 -3.62 23.78
N GLU A 243 24.45 -3.45 22.47
CA GLU A 243 23.86 -2.33 21.71
C GLU A 243 22.34 -2.27 21.86
N ASN A 244 21.64 -3.41 21.76
CA ASN A 244 20.19 -3.47 21.93
C ASN A 244 19.77 -3.08 23.36
N LEU A 245 20.49 -3.55 24.39
CA LEU A 245 20.18 -3.23 25.78
C LEU A 245 20.39 -1.74 26.06
N GLU A 246 21.50 -1.18 25.57
CA GLU A 246 21.79 0.26 25.68
C GLU A 246 20.70 1.09 24.99
N TYR A 247 20.28 0.68 23.80
CA TYR A 247 19.17 1.33 23.07
C TYR A 247 17.84 1.30 23.85
N LEU A 248 17.47 0.14 24.42
CA LEU A 248 16.24 -0.01 25.21
C LEU A 248 16.29 0.86 26.48
N GLU A 249 17.43 0.89 27.18
CA GLU A 249 17.59 1.72 28.38
C GLU A 249 17.61 3.21 28.05
N SER A 250 18.29 3.62 26.97
CA SER A 250 18.36 5.03 26.56
C SER A 250 17.00 5.58 26.13
N ASN A 251 16.15 4.74 25.51
CA ASN A 251 14.82 5.16 25.05
C ASN A 251 13.73 5.03 26.11
N ARG A 252 14.01 4.42 27.27
CA ARG A 252 13.03 4.27 28.36
C ARG A 252 12.39 5.61 28.74
N GLN A 253 13.20 6.65 28.87
CA GLN A 253 12.72 7.98 29.22
C GLN A 253 11.90 8.60 28.08
N ASN A 254 12.32 8.42 26.83
CA ASN A 254 11.60 8.91 25.66
C ASN A 254 10.21 8.26 25.57
N TRP A 255 10.12 6.94 25.70
CA TRP A 255 8.82 6.23 25.70
C TRP A 255 7.93 6.62 26.88
N LEU A 256 8.51 6.93 28.04
CA LEU A 256 7.74 7.45 29.16
C LEU A 256 7.15 8.81 28.81
N GLU A 257 7.93 9.71 28.22
CA GLU A 257 7.47 11.03 27.77
C GLU A 257 6.42 10.92 26.67
N GLU A 258 6.60 10.02 25.70
CA GLU A 258 5.62 9.73 24.65
C GLU A 258 4.30 9.21 25.21
N ASN A 259 4.32 8.22 26.11
CA ASN A 259 3.11 7.67 26.73
C ASN A 259 2.37 8.73 27.59
N LEU A 260 3.11 9.60 28.28
CA LEU A 260 2.50 10.71 29.03
C LEU A 260 1.86 11.74 28.08
N ALA A 261 2.51 12.05 26.96
CA ALA A 261 1.98 12.96 25.95
C ALA A 261 0.73 12.40 25.27
N GLU A 262 0.72 11.10 24.94
CA GLU A 262 -0.45 10.40 24.40
C GLU A 262 -1.64 10.47 25.37
N GLN A 263 -1.39 10.31 26.68
CA GLN A 263 -2.44 10.45 27.69
C GLN A 263 -2.96 11.90 27.80
N ASP A 264 -2.10 12.90 27.68
CA ASP A 264 -2.51 14.30 27.66
C ASP A 264 -3.33 14.64 26.41
N GLU A 265 -2.98 14.06 25.26
CA GLU A 265 -3.77 14.19 24.03
C GLU A 265 -5.15 13.52 24.19
N ALA A 266 -5.21 12.31 24.74
CA ALA A 266 -6.46 11.63 25.04
C ALA A 266 -7.36 12.45 25.99
N HIS A 267 -6.78 13.05 27.04
CA HIS A 267 -7.52 13.93 27.94
C HIS A 267 -8.03 15.19 27.22
N LYS A 268 -7.22 15.77 26.34
CA LYS A 268 -7.62 16.93 25.53
C LYS A 268 -8.78 16.60 24.60
N GLN A 269 -8.76 15.43 23.95
CA GLN A 269 -9.88 14.96 23.12
C GLN A 269 -11.15 14.80 23.96
N TYR A 270 -11.05 14.18 25.13
CA TYR A 270 -12.17 14.08 26.07
C TYR A 270 -12.76 15.46 26.44
N LEU A 271 -11.94 16.49 26.65
CA LEU A 271 -12.45 17.83 26.96
C LEU A 271 -13.25 18.44 25.80
N LEU A 272 -12.81 18.20 24.55
CA LEU A 272 -13.53 18.62 23.35
C LEU A 272 -14.86 17.86 23.21
N GLU A 273 -14.81 16.53 23.30
CA GLU A 273 -16.00 15.67 23.25
C GLU A 273 -17.02 16.03 24.34
N LYS A 274 -16.55 16.36 25.55
CA LYS A 274 -17.41 16.82 26.65
C LYS A 274 -18.08 18.16 26.35
N GLU A 275 -17.36 19.08 25.71
CA GLU A 275 -17.93 20.37 25.32
C GLU A 275 -18.98 20.19 24.21
N ASP A 276 -18.68 19.37 23.21
CA ASP A 276 -19.59 19.06 22.11
C ASP A 276 -20.82 18.29 22.58
N TYR A 277 -20.65 17.35 23.51
CA TYR A 277 -21.76 16.69 24.20
C TYR A 277 -22.69 17.70 24.89
N LYS A 278 -22.14 18.67 25.64
CA LYS A 278 -22.96 19.71 26.29
C LYS A 278 -23.74 20.54 25.27
N LYS A 279 -23.07 21.01 24.21
CA LYS A 279 -23.72 21.75 23.12
C LYS A 279 -24.84 20.92 22.48
N MET A 280 -24.57 19.66 22.18
CA MET A 280 -25.53 18.73 21.59
C MET A 280 -26.76 18.55 22.48
N ILE A 281 -26.57 18.32 23.78
CA ILE A 281 -27.67 18.18 24.75
C ILE A 281 -28.50 19.47 24.85
N ASP A 282 -27.86 20.64 24.87
CA ASP A 282 -28.57 21.93 24.93
C ASP A 282 -29.38 22.19 23.64
N ILE A 283 -28.82 21.84 22.48
CA ILE A 283 -29.54 21.85 21.19
C ILE A 283 -30.73 20.90 21.27
N ALA A 284 -30.52 19.65 21.67
CA ALA A 284 -31.56 18.62 21.73
C ALA A 284 -32.73 19.04 22.63
N LYS A 285 -32.45 19.57 23.83
CA LYS A 285 -33.47 20.12 24.73
C LYS A 285 -34.27 21.23 24.07
N GLY A 286 -33.59 22.12 23.37
CA GLY A 286 -34.24 23.24 22.68
C GLY A 286 -35.11 22.79 21.51
N VAL A 287 -34.64 21.83 20.70
CA VAL A 287 -35.41 21.25 19.58
C VAL A 287 -36.67 20.56 20.08
N VAL A 288 -36.57 19.72 21.12
CA VAL A 288 -37.73 19.02 21.72
C VAL A 288 -38.75 20.03 22.28
N ASN A 289 -38.28 21.13 22.87
CA ASN A 289 -39.13 22.22 23.37
C ASN A 289 -39.59 23.21 22.28
N LYS A 290 -39.30 22.92 21.01
CA LYS A 290 -39.67 23.74 19.84
C LYS A 290 -39.14 25.18 19.87
N ASN A 291 -37.93 25.37 20.38
CA ASN A 291 -37.24 26.67 20.36
C ASN A 291 -36.59 26.92 18.99
N SER A 292 -37.01 27.98 18.30
CA SER A 292 -36.51 28.34 16.97
C SER A 292 -35.00 28.59 16.92
N GLN A 293 -34.42 29.18 17.98
CA GLN A 293 -32.97 29.41 18.04
C GLN A 293 -32.18 28.09 18.02
N SER A 294 -32.74 27.04 18.63
CA SER A 294 -32.11 25.73 18.68
C SER A 294 -32.12 25.01 17.33
N TYR A 295 -33.06 25.32 16.44
CA TYR A 295 -33.02 24.84 15.05
C TYR A 295 -31.83 25.44 14.29
N THR A 296 -31.59 26.74 14.45
CA THR A 296 -30.41 27.41 13.89
C THR A 296 -29.12 26.80 14.44
N TYR A 297 -29.05 26.53 15.74
CA TYR A 297 -27.89 25.87 16.32
C TYR A 297 -27.73 24.43 15.82
N ALA A 298 -28.81 23.67 15.66
CA ALA A 298 -28.76 22.33 15.09
C ALA A 298 -28.23 22.34 13.65
N LEU A 299 -28.77 23.19 12.78
CA LEU A 299 -28.32 23.29 11.38
C LEU A 299 -26.85 23.69 11.26
N ASN A 300 -26.36 24.59 12.13
CA ASN A 300 -24.95 24.97 12.15
C ASN A 300 -24.03 23.90 12.75
N PHE A 301 -24.48 23.18 13.79
CA PHE A 301 -23.67 22.19 14.49
C PHE A 301 -23.56 20.88 13.69
N PHE A 302 -24.67 20.40 13.14
CA PHE A 302 -24.71 19.14 12.37
C PHE A 302 -24.40 19.35 10.88
N ASN A 303 -24.54 20.58 10.37
CA ASN A 303 -24.21 20.97 9.00
C ASN A 303 -24.71 19.95 7.95
N PRO A 304 -26.02 19.67 7.87
CA PRO A 304 -26.57 18.54 7.11
C PRO A 304 -26.43 18.69 5.58
N PHE A 305 -25.86 19.79 5.10
CA PHE A 305 -25.67 20.09 3.68
C PHE A 305 -24.20 20.18 3.28
N GLU A 306 -23.27 19.70 4.13
CA GLU A 306 -21.84 19.82 3.87
C GLU A 306 -21.42 19.16 2.56
N ASP A 307 -21.94 17.97 2.30
CA ASP A 307 -21.74 17.17 1.09
C ASP A 307 -22.27 17.85 -0.17
N LEU A 308 -23.31 18.69 -0.06
CA LEU A 308 -23.84 19.45 -1.19
C LEU A 308 -22.82 20.43 -1.78
N LYS A 309 -21.82 20.86 -1.00
CA LYS A 309 -20.72 21.70 -1.49
C LYS A 309 -19.88 21.00 -2.55
N ASP A 310 -19.69 19.69 -2.43
CA ASP A 310 -18.96 18.89 -3.42
C ASP A 310 -19.70 18.83 -4.76
N TYR A 311 -21.00 19.08 -4.75
CA TYR A 311 -21.84 19.25 -5.93
C TYR A 311 -22.00 20.73 -6.31
N GLY A 312 -20.99 21.58 -6.05
CA GLY A 312 -20.93 23.00 -6.45
C GLY A 312 -22.12 23.81 -5.95
N SER A 313 -22.45 23.65 -4.68
CA SER A 313 -23.58 24.32 -4.04
C SER A 313 -23.13 25.12 -2.83
N ASP A 314 -23.43 26.42 -2.81
CA ASP A 314 -23.41 27.17 -1.55
C ASP A 314 -24.81 27.21 -0.96
N ILE A 315 -24.92 27.08 0.36
CA ILE A 315 -26.21 27.04 1.04
C ILE A 315 -26.19 28.04 2.20
N SER A 316 -27.24 28.83 2.29
CA SER A 316 -27.53 29.66 3.45
C SER A 316 -28.96 29.40 3.88
N PHE A 317 -29.24 29.57 5.18
CA PHE A 317 -30.56 29.32 5.72
C PHE A 317 -30.93 30.37 6.76
N ASN A 318 -32.24 30.58 6.88
CA ASN A 318 -32.85 31.40 7.90
C ASN A 318 -33.98 30.60 8.55
N VAL A 319 -34.07 30.69 9.87
CA VAL A 319 -35.09 30.01 10.67
C VAL A 319 -36.00 31.05 11.28
N ASN A 320 -37.29 30.98 10.95
CA ASN A 320 -38.34 31.79 11.56
C ASN A 320 -39.34 30.85 12.21
N GLU A 321 -39.60 30.99 13.53
CA GLU A 321 -40.59 30.24 14.34
C GLU A 321 -40.89 28.79 13.92
N SER A 322 -41.66 28.57 12.85
CA SER A 322 -42.09 27.27 12.32
C SER A 322 -41.64 26.93 10.88
N VAL A 323 -40.87 27.79 10.21
CA VAL A 323 -40.44 27.60 8.81
C VAL A 323 -38.95 27.87 8.66
N ILE A 324 -38.29 26.96 7.93
CA ILE A 324 -36.89 27.11 7.54
C ILE A 324 -36.86 27.53 6.07
N ALA A 325 -36.26 28.68 5.80
CA ALA A 325 -36.01 29.17 4.46
C ALA A 325 -34.54 28.91 4.10
N VAL A 326 -34.31 28.18 3.01
CA VAL A 326 -32.98 27.82 2.51
C VAL A 326 -32.77 28.48 1.16
N ASP A 327 -31.71 29.27 1.04
CA ASP A 327 -31.21 29.77 -0.22
C ASP A 327 -30.04 28.87 -0.66
N PHE A 328 -30.25 28.19 -1.79
CA PHE A 328 -29.31 27.30 -2.45
C PHE A 328 -28.76 28.01 -3.69
N TYR A 329 -27.45 28.26 -3.73
CA TYR A 329 -26.75 28.89 -4.85
C TYR A 329 -26.16 27.80 -5.74
N VAL A 330 -26.60 27.79 -6.99
CA VAL A 330 -26.32 26.72 -7.95
C VAL A 330 -25.19 27.12 -8.89
N HIS A 331 -24.02 26.47 -8.75
CA HIS A 331 -22.87 26.73 -9.60
C HIS A 331 -22.87 25.82 -10.84
N SER A 332 -23.89 25.94 -11.68
CA SER A 332 -24.15 25.01 -12.79
C SER A 332 -23.00 24.81 -13.78
N GLU A 333 -22.20 25.86 -14.01
CA GLU A 333 -21.04 25.81 -14.93
C GLU A 333 -19.89 24.93 -14.40
N GLU A 334 -19.80 24.77 -13.08
CA GLU A 334 -18.78 23.94 -12.44
C GLU A 334 -19.25 22.49 -12.30
N VAL A 335 -20.56 22.30 -12.06
CA VAL A 335 -21.13 20.99 -11.71
C VAL A 335 -21.51 20.18 -12.93
N ILE A 336 -22.05 20.79 -13.99
CA ILE A 336 -22.61 20.04 -15.12
C ILE A 336 -21.58 20.02 -16.25
N PRO A 337 -21.15 18.83 -16.73
CA PRO A 337 -20.20 18.76 -17.82
C PRO A 337 -20.82 19.38 -19.09
N ASN A 338 -19.98 20.02 -19.91
CA ASN A 338 -20.40 20.59 -21.20
C ASN A 338 -20.34 19.59 -22.36
N SER A 339 -19.90 18.36 -22.08
CA SER A 339 -19.64 17.32 -23.08
C SER A 339 -20.00 15.92 -22.55
N THR A 340 -20.10 14.97 -23.47
CA THR A 340 -20.21 13.54 -23.18
C THR A 340 -19.04 12.81 -23.81
N LYS A 341 -18.58 11.75 -23.16
CA LYS A 341 -17.53 10.88 -23.69
C LYS A 341 -18.14 9.57 -24.22
N LYS A 342 -17.64 9.11 -25.36
CA LYS A 342 -18.06 7.86 -26.01
C LYS A 342 -16.85 7.05 -26.44
N ILE A 343 -17.00 5.73 -26.36
CA ILE A 343 -16.00 4.77 -26.85
C ILE A 343 -16.11 4.64 -28.37
N LEU A 344 -14.98 4.73 -29.05
CA LEU A 344 -14.81 4.41 -30.46
C LEU A 344 -13.86 3.23 -30.66
N ARG A 345 -13.87 2.68 -31.88
CA ARG A 345 -12.95 1.61 -32.34
C ARG A 345 -12.78 0.46 -31.33
N LYS A 346 -13.89 0.02 -30.72
CA LYS A 346 -13.92 -1.06 -29.70
C LYS A 346 -13.06 -0.79 -28.45
N GLY A 347 -13.07 0.43 -27.92
CA GLY A 347 -12.35 0.77 -26.68
C GLY A 347 -11.01 1.45 -26.89
N LEU A 348 -10.53 1.54 -28.14
CA LEU A 348 -9.19 2.06 -28.42
C LEU A 348 -9.11 3.58 -28.40
N GLU A 349 -10.23 4.27 -28.61
CA GLU A 349 -10.28 5.71 -28.67
C GLU A 349 -11.48 6.22 -27.87
N VAL A 350 -11.28 7.32 -27.15
CA VAL A 350 -12.35 8.08 -26.50
C VAL A 350 -12.64 9.30 -27.39
N LYS A 351 -13.91 9.50 -27.72
CA LYS A 351 -14.38 10.70 -28.41
C LYS A 351 -15.23 11.52 -27.45
N GLU A 352 -14.91 12.81 -27.38
CA GLU A 352 -15.70 13.80 -26.66
C GLU A 352 -16.62 14.53 -27.64
N GLU A 353 -17.89 14.65 -27.28
CA GLU A 353 -18.92 15.34 -28.06
C GLU A 353 -19.61 16.40 -27.19
N PRO A 354 -19.74 17.65 -27.65
CA PRO A 354 -20.42 18.69 -26.88
C PRO A 354 -21.88 18.33 -26.64
N LEU A 355 -22.38 18.64 -25.44
CA LEU A 355 -23.78 18.41 -25.12
C LEU A 355 -24.67 19.40 -25.89
N PRO A 356 -25.76 18.91 -26.50
CA PRO A 356 -26.79 19.80 -27.01
C PRO A 356 -27.36 20.66 -25.89
N THR A 357 -27.61 21.94 -26.14
CA THR A 357 -28.15 22.90 -25.16
C THR A 357 -29.42 22.37 -24.48
N SER A 358 -30.30 21.71 -25.24
CA SER A 358 -31.51 21.10 -24.70
C SER A 358 -31.23 20.01 -23.67
N ARG A 359 -30.22 19.18 -23.92
CA ARG A 359 -29.83 18.10 -23.01
C ARG A 359 -29.14 18.64 -21.77
N PHE A 360 -28.28 19.64 -21.92
CA PHE A 360 -27.67 20.34 -20.79
C PHE A 360 -28.75 20.92 -19.87
N ASN A 361 -29.73 21.63 -20.43
CA ASN A 361 -30.81 22.24 -19.67
C ASN A 361 -31.70 21.21 -18.95
N GLU A 362 -31.97 20.05 -19.55
CA GLU A 362 -32.68 18.95 -18.87
C GLU A 362 -31.89 18.43 -17.66
N ILE A 363 -30.59 18.13 -17.84
CA ILE A 363 -29.73 17.68 -16.73
C ILE A 363 -29.69 18.74 -15.63
N TYR A 364 -29.61 20.01 -16.02
CA TYR A 364 -29.62 21.13 -15.08
C TYR A 364 -30.92 21.23 -14.29
N GLN A 365 -32.06 21.04 -14.95
CA GLN A 365 -33.35 21.02 -14.29
C GLN A 365 -33.45 19.91 -13.25
N ASP A 366 -33.08 18.69 -13.62
CA ASP A 366 -33.13 17.52 -12.75
C ASP A 366 -32.20 17.68 -11.56
N TYR A 367 -30.97 18.15 -11.78
CA TYR A 367 -30.00 18.41 -10.72
C TYR A 367 -30.53 19.46 -9.72
N VAL A 368 -31.03 20.61 -10.18
CA VAL A 368 -31.60 21.64 -9.30
C VAL A 368 -32.76 21.10 -8.49
N CYS A 369 -33.71 20.41 -9.12
CA CYS A 369 -34.87 19.86 -8.44
C CYS A 369 -34.48 18.73 -7.48
N SER A 370 -33.48 17.93 -7.83
CA SER A 370 -32.90 16.88 -6.99
C SER A 370 -32.26 17.47 -5.72
N CYS A 371 -31.46 18.53 -5.85
CA CYS A 371 -30.88 19.24 -4.70
C CYS A 371 -31.96 19.87 -3.80
N ILE A 372 -33.01 20.46 -4.38
CA ILE A 372 -34.13 21.01 -3.62
C ILE A 372 -34.82 19.93 -2.76
N LEU A 373 -35.07 18.75 -3.33
CA LEU A 373 -35.64 17.62 -2.61
C LEU A 373 -34.70 17.12 -1.52
N ARG A 374 -33.40 16.98 -1.83
CA ARG A 374 -32.33 16.60 -0.89
C ARG A 374 -32.31 17.52 0.33
N ILE A 375 -32.18 18.83 0.09
CA ILE A 375 -32.14 19.87 1.13
C ILE A 375 -33.38 19.77 2.01
N SER A 376 -34.56 19.69 1.41
CA SER A 376 -35.81 19.61 2.16
C SER A 376 -35.87 18.35 3.00
N LYS A 377 -35.44 17.21 2.45
CA LYS A 377 -35.40 15.94 3.16
C LYS A 377 -34.45 16.03 4.34
N GLU A 378 -33.21 16.48 4.14
CA GLU A 378 -32.21 16.67 5.21
C GLU A 378 -32.71 17.56 6.34
N VAL A 379 -33.39 18.66 6.04
CA VAL A 379 -34.03 19.49 7.06
C VAL A 379 -35.06 18.69 7.87
N PHE A 380 -35.94 17.93 7.21
CA PHE A 380 -36.96 17.15 7.91
C PHE A 380 -36.40 15.95 8.68
N GLN A 381 -35.27 15.38 8.24
CA GLN A 381 -34.57 14.33 8.97
C GLN A 381 -33.93 14.90 10.23
N LEU A 382 -33.22 16.03 10.12
CA LEU A 382 -32.58 16.66 11.27
C LEU A 382 -33.59 17.29 12.24
N LEU A 383 -34.66 17.90 11.73
CA LEU A 383 -35.65 18.64 12.53
C LEU A 383 -37.06 18.11 12.27
N PRO A 384 -37.43 16.94 12.85
CA PRO A 384 -38.70 16.29 12.58
C PRO A 384 -39.94 17.11 12.98
N VAL A 385 -39.77 18.11 13.84
CA VAL A 385 -40.82 19.03 14.33
C VAL A 385 -41.22 20.10 13.33
N ILE A 386 -40.45 20.29 12.26
CA ILE A 386 -40.72 21.25 11.19
C ILE A 386 -41.58 20.60 10.11
N GLU A 387 -42.68 21.26 9.76
CA GLU A 387 -43.64 20.76 8.76
C GLU A 387 -43.43 21.35 7.37
N ASN A 388 -42.81 22.53 7.28
CA ASN A 388 -42.63 23.23 6.01
C ASN A 388 -41.22 23.80 5.87
N VAL A 389 -40.66 23.66 4.68
CA VAL A 389 -39.37 24.23 4.27
C VAL A 389 -39.58 25.01 2.99
N LYS A 390 -39.06 26.22 2.94
CA LYS A 390 -38.95 27.00 1.70
C LYS A 390 -37.54 26.82 1.14
N VAL A 391 -37.42 26.46 -0.12
CA VAL A 391 -36.13 26.41 -0.82
C VAL A 391 -36.16 27.36 -2.01
N ASN A 392 -35.20 28.27 -2.05
CA ASN A 392 -34.93 29.15 -3.18
C ASN A 392 -33.64 28.69 -3.85
N ALA A 393 -33.71 28.17 -5.07
CA ALA A 393 -32.53 27.94 -5.89
C ALA A 393 -32.18 29.23 -6.65
N LYS A 394 -30.95 29.70 -6.49
CA LYS A 394 -30.39 30.90 -7.11
C LYS A 394 -29.33 30.48 -8.12
N GLY A 395 -29.49 30.93 -9.36
CA GLY A 395 -28.52 30.66 -10.42
C GLY A 395 -27.93 31.95 -10.95
N SER A 396 -26.69 31.85 -11.43
CA SER A 396 -26.00 32.92 -12.15
C SER A 396 -26.64 33.14 -13.52
N ILE A 397 -27.26 34.30 -13.73
CA ILE A 397 -27.92 34.67 -14.99
C ILE A 397 -27.28 35.92 -15.57
N MET A 398 -26.88 35.86 -16.84
CA MET A 398 -26.36 37.02 -17.56
C MET A 398 -27.46 38.09 -17.77
N ASN A 399 -27.24 39.28 -17.22
CA ASN A 399 -28.06 40.44 -17.50
C ASN A 399 -27.64 41.05 -18.84
N SER A 400 -28.47 40.86 -19.87
CA SER A 400 -28.19 41.35 -21.23
C SER A 400 -28.01 42.87 -21.33
N SER A 401 -28.55 43.63 -20.38
CA SER A 401 -28.45 45.10 -20.38
C SER A 401 -27.13 45.60 -19.81
N THR A 402 -26.51 44.86 -18.89
CA THR A 402 -25.25 45.24 -18.22
C THR A 402 -24.05 44.39 -18.67
N GLY A 403 -24.30 43.22 -19.26
CA GLY A 403 -23.29 42.22 -19.60
C GLY A 403 -22.72 41.46 -18.40
N ASN A 404 -23.24 41.72 -17.19
CA ASN A 404 -22.77 41.09 -15.96
C ASN A 404 -23.66 39.91 -15.58
N PHE A 405 -23.08 38.91 -14.92
CA PHE A 405 -23.83 37.83 -14.29
C PHE A 405 -24.38 38.30 -12.94
N GLU A 406 -25.65 37.99 -12.70
CA GLU A 406 -26.37 38.32 -11.47
C GLU A 406 -27.01 37.05 -10.90
N GLU A 407 -26.86 36.84 -9.60
CA GLU A 407 -27.56 35.77 -8.88
C GLU A 407 -29.06 36.09 -8.82
N LYS A 408 -29.86 35.22 -9.43
CA LYS A 408 -31.32 35.35 -9.46
C LYS A 408 -31.98 34.05 -9.09
N THR A 409 -33.10 34.15 -8.39
CA THR A 409 -33.93 32.98 -8.06
C THR A 409 -34.50 32.38 -9.35
N ILE A 410 -34.17 31.12 -9.60
CA ILE A 410 -34.63 30.33 -10.74
C ILE A 410 -35.75 29.36 -10.36
N VAL A 411 -35.77 28.92 -9.11
CA VAL A 411 -36.83 28.08 -8.53
C VAL A 411 -37.09 28.57 -7.10
N SER A 412 -38.35 28.74 -6.74
CA SER A 412 -38.76 28.96 -5.35
C SER A 412 -39.90 28.01 -5.03
N VAL A 413 -39.74 27.18 -4.00
CA VAL A 413 -40.73 26.15 -3.67
C VAL A 413 -40.95 26.05 -2.16
N ASN A 414 -42.21 25.88 -1.77
CA ASN A 414 -42.61 25.53 -0.40
C ASN A 414 -42.93 24.03 -0.35
N ILE A 415 -42.07 23.27 0.35
CA ILE A 415 -42.19 21.82 0.51
C ILE A 415 -42.77 21.50 1.88
N ASN A 416 -43.83 20.70 1.87
CA ASN A 416 -44.47 20.19 3.08
C ASN A 416 -43.99 18.76 3.38
N LYS A 417 -43.66 18.48 4.65
CA LYS A 417 -43.12 17.19 5.12
C LYS A 417 -44.04 16.01 4.79
N GLN A 418 -45.34 16.13 5.06
CA GLN A 418 -46.30 15.04 4.86
C GLN A 418 -46.34 14.64 3.39
N LYS A 419 -46.50 15.61 2.49
CA LYS A 419 -46.55 15.36 1.06
C LYS A 419 -45.23 14.82 0.49
N LEU A 420 -44.09 15.30 0.99
CA LEU A 420 -42.78 14.79 0.59
C LEU A 420 -42.61 13.31 0.97
N ASN A 421 -43.09 12.90 2.15
CA ASN A 421 -42.99 11.52 2.63
C ASN A 421 -43.86 10.52 1.86
N GLU A 422 -44.88 10.99 1.13
CA GLU A 422 -45.71 10.15 0.25
C GLU A 422 -45.03 9.79 -1.08
N LEU A 423 -43.96 10.52 -1.45
CA LEU A 423 -43.26 10.32 -2.72
C LEU A 423 -42.30 9.12 -2.65
N ASN A 424 -42.19 8.39 -3.76
CA ASN A 424 -41.20 7.31 -3.91
C ASN A 424 -39.90 7.86 -4.47
N PHE A 425 -38.93 8.14 -3.61
CA PHE A 425 -37.62 8.70 -3.97
C PHE A 425 -36.78 7.80 -4.89
N ASP A 426 -37.03 6.49 -4.92
CA ASP A 426 -36.29 5.58 -5.80
C ASP A 426 -36.71 5.73 -7.27
N LEU A 427 -37.96 6.11 -7.51
CA LEU A 427 -38.59 6.08 -8.83
C LEU A 427 -39.11 7.44 -9.31
N LEU A 428 -39.16 8.47 -8.46
CA LEU A 428 -39.64 9.79 -8.85
C LEU A 428 -38.67 10.47 -9.81
N ASP A 429 -39.24 11.29 -10.70
CA ASP A 429 -38.48 12.29 -11.45
C ASP A 429 -38.46 13.60 -10.63
N PRO A 430 -37.29 14.17 -10.30
CA PRO A 430 -37.21 15.35 -9.46
C PRO A 430 -37.96 16.55 -10.02
N SER A 431 -37.85 16.79 -11.33
CA SER A 431 -38.43 17.95 -11.99
C SER A 431 -39.95 17.85 -12.06
N ASP A 432 -40.50 16.69 -12.41
CA ASP A 432 -41.94 16.43 -12.43
C ASP A 432 -42.53 16.46 -11.01
N SER A 433 -41.77 15.99 -10.02
CA SER A 433 -42.22 15.94 -8.63
C SER A 433 -42.52 17.33 -8.06
N MET A 434 -41.92 18.40 -8.60
CA MET A 434 -42.16 19.78 -8.17
C MET A 434 -43.64 20.19 -8.31
N ALA A 435 -44.40 19.57 -9.23
CA ALA A 435 -45.83 19.83 -9.39
C ALA A 435 -46.67 19.42 -8.16
N ASN A 436 -46.10 18.62 -7.27
CA ASN A 436 -46.72 18.29 -5.98
C ASN A 436 -46.67 19.47 -5.00
N PHE A 437 -45.82 20.46 -5.19
CA PHE A 437 -45.59 21.51 -4.22
C PHE A 437 -46.06 22.86 -4.75
N ASN A 438 -46.22 23.84 -3.84
CA ASN A 438 -46.37 25.22 -4.27
C ASN A 438 -45.01 25.69 -4.77
N CYS A 439 -44.83 25.71 -6.10
CA CYS A 439 -43.55 25.91 -6.76
C CYS A 439 -43.68 26.99 -7.85
N ASN A 440 -42.82 28.00 -7.77
CA ASN A 440 -42.56 28.94 -8.84
C ASN A 440 -41.31 28.46 -9.59
N MET A 441 -41.52 27.95 -10.80
CA MET A 441 -40.45 27.52 -11.70
C MET A 441 -40.84 27.85 -13.14
N SER A 442 -39.97 28.55 -13.86
CA SER A 442 -40.13 28.83 -15.28
C SER A 442 -38.97 28.23 -16.06
N PHE A 443 -39.23 27.13 -16.77
CA PHE A 443 -38.22 26.38 -17.49
C PHE A 443 -38.63 26.10 -18.94
N SER A 444 -37.67 26.11 -19.86
CA SER A 444 -37.83 25.55 -21.21
C SER A 444 -36.58 24.79 -21.63
N LYS A 445 -36.74 23.72 -22.42
CA LYS A 445 -35.59 22.92 -22.87
C LYS A 445 -34.58 23.75 -23.67
N ASN A 446 -35.03 24.72 -24.46
CA ASN A 446 -34.14 25.49 -25.34
C ASN A 446 -33.41 26.63 -24.59
N GLU A 447 -34.07 27.28 -23.63
CA GLU A 447 -33.55 28.48 -22.96
C GLU A 447 -33.10 28.21 -21.51
N GLY A 448 -33.45 27.07 -20.93
CA GLY A 448 -33.17 26.73 -19.54
C GLY A 448 -34.12 27.40 -18.56
N PHE A 449 -33.63 27.66 -17.34
CA PHE A 449 -34.36 28.37 -16.30
C PHE A 449 -34.45 29.87 -16.59
N LYS A 450 -35.58 30.47 -16.18
CA LYS A 450 -35.79 31.91 -16.18
C LYS A 450 -35.92 32.42 -14.74
N PRO A 451 -35.59 33.69 -14.47
CA PRO A 451 -35.84 34.30 -13.18
C PRO A 451 -37.32 34.20 -12.78
N VAL A 452 -37.57 33.88 -11.52
CA VAL A 452 -38.91 33.81 -10.91
C VAL A 452 -38.97 34.63 -9.63
N GLU A 453 -40.18 34.99 -9.20
CA GLU A 453 -40.40 35.62 -7.91
C GLU A 453 -40.34 34.58 -6.78
N GLU A 454 -39.71 34.96 -5.67
CA GLU A 454 -39.70 34.15 -4.46
C GLU A 454 -41.09 34.02 -3.86
N LEU A 455 -41.43 32.79 -3.45
CA LEU A 455 -42.65 32.54 -2.72
C LEU A 455 -42.58 33.17 -1.32
N GLN A 456 -43.72 33.68 -0.88
CA GLN A 456 -43.90 34.09 0.51
C GLN A 456 -43.84 32.86 1.42
N VAL A 457 -43.27 33.07 2.61
CA VAL A 457 -43.27 32.07 3.68
C VAL A 457 -44.72 31.85 4.10
N ALA A 458 -45.23 30.64 3.91
CA ALA A 458 -46.61 30.27 4.22
C ALA A 458 -46.85 30.05 5.71
#